data_AF-A0A2L2NK56-F1
#
_entry.id   AF-A0A2L2NK56-F1
#
_cell.length_a   1.000
_cell.length_b   1.000
_cell.length_c   1.000
_cell.angle_alpha   90.00
_cell.angle_beta   90.00
_cell.angle_gamma   90.00
#
_symmetry.space_group_name_H-M   'P 1'
#
loop_
_entity.id
_entity.type
_entity.pdbx_description
1 polymer ?
#
loop_
_entity_poly.entity_id
_entity_poly.type
_entity_poly.pdbx_seq_one_letter_code
_entity_poly.pdbx_strand_id
1 'polypeptide(L)' 'MSDRKGKPENFGNPQSKELNQQLSFRVTKEMKDAVKAKDDPPEFCRQAIQKALDEGV' A
#
# COMPACT_ATOMS: atom_id res chain seq x y z
N MET A 1 23.08 30.59 26.44
CA MET A 1 23.14 30.16 25.03
C MET A 1 22.43 28.82 24.90
N SER A 2 21.47 28.75 23.98
CA SER A 2 20.90 27.53 23.42
C SER A 2 20.00 26.66 24.32
N ASP A 3 18.88 27.23 24.75
CA ASP A 3 17.64 26.51 25.03
C ASP A 3 17.10 25.82 23.76
N ARG A 4 17.80 24.79 23.27
CA ARG A 4 17.27 23.90 22.23
C ARG A 4 16.42 22.84 22.90
N LYS A 5 15.32 23.30 23.51
CA LYS A 5 14.19 22.48 23.90
C LYS A 5 13.73 21.77 22.63
N GLY A 6 14.04 20.47 22.53
CA GLY A 6 13.72 19.65 21.37
C GLY A 6 12.26 19.82 21.02
N LYS A 7 11.99 20.47 19.89
CA LYS A 7 10.63 20.74 19.46
C LYS A 7 10.01 19.41 19.03
N PRO A 8 8.92 18.95 19.65
CA PRO A 8 8.29 17.68 19.30
C PRO A 8 7.61 17.72 17.91
N GLU A 9 7.64 18.87 17.24
CA GLU A 9 6.94 19.14 15.98
C GLU A 9 7.53 18.39 14.77
N ASN A 10 8.71 17.75 14.89
CA ASN A 10 9.31 16.96 13.81
C ASN A 10 9.05 15.45 13.91
N PHE A 11 8.16 15.01 14.82
CA PHE A 11 7.66 13.62 14.84
C PHE A 11 6.43 13.40 13.96
N GLY A 12 6.10 14.35 13.09
CA GLY A 12 5.23 14.09 11.95
C GLY A 12 6.01 13.28 10.91
N ASN A 13 6.20 11.98 11.14
CA ASN A 13 6.67 11.09 10.09
C ASN A 13 5.67 11.26 8.94
N PRO A 14 6.05 11.81 7.77
CA PRO A 14 5.14 11.82 6.63
C PRO A 14 4.70 10.38 6.46
N GLN A 15 3.40 10.12 6.43
CA GLN A 15 2.87 8.76 6.39
C GLN A 15 3.48 8.11 5.14
N SER A 16 4.51 7.30 5.37
CA SER A 16 5.31 6.72 4.31
C SER A 16 4.34 5.90 3.47
N LYS A 17 4.02 6.38 2.27
CA LYS A 17 3.36 5.57 1.22
C LYS A 17 4.35 4.54 0.66
N GLU A 18 5.24 4.05 1.50
CA GLU A 18 6.14 2.96 1.20
C GLU A 18 5.29 1.70 1.15
N LEU A 19 5.51 0.87 0.14
CA LEU A 19 4.84 -0.41 -0.06
C LEU A 19 5.37 -1.44 0.96
N ASN A 20 5.29 -1.10 2.23
CA ASN A 20 5.79 -1.91 3.34
C ASN A 20 4.69 -2.84 3.91
N GLN A 21 3.44 -2.60 3.53
CA GLN A 21 2.28 -3.36 4.02
C GLN A 21 1.93 -4.49 3.04
N GLN A 22 1.92 -5.72 3.54
CA GLN A 22 1.47 -6.90 2.78
C GLN A 22 0.00 -7.18 3.10
N LEU A 23 -0.87 -7.12 2.08
CA LEU A 23 -2.27 -7.54 2.20
C LEU A 23 -2.39 -9.00 1.76
N SER A 24 -2.85 -9.89 2.63
CA SER A 24 -3.10 -11.30 2.30
C SER A 24 -4.58 -11.63 2.49
N PHE A 25 -5.30 -11.79 1.39
CA PHE A 25 -6.72 -12.12 1.38
C PHE A 25 -6.97 -13.42 0.60
N ARG A 26 -8.06 -14.10 0.93
CA ARG A 26 -8.46 -15.32 0.23
C ARG A 26 -9.15 -14.94 -1.06
N VAL A 27 -8.68 -15.49 -2.17
CA VAL A 27 -9.27 -15.34 -3.49
C VAL A 27 -9.80 -16.69 -4.00
N THR A 28 -10.71 -16.66 -4.95
CA THR A 28 -11.16 -17.86 -5.65
C THR A 28 -10.02 -18.45 -6.49
N LYS A 29 -10.11 -19.75 -6.81
CA LYS A 29 -9.09 -20.46 -7.59
C LYS A 29 -8.90 -19.84 -8.98
N GLU A 30 -9.99 -19.47 -9.64
CA GLU A 30 -9.97 -18.78 -10.94
C GLU A 30 -9.25 -17.44 -10.87
N MET A 31 -9.51 -16.61 -9.85
CA MET A 31 -8.79 -15.35 -9.68
C MET A 31 -7.30 -15.56 -9.47
N LYS A 32 -6.92 -16.54 -8.64
CA LYS A 32 -5.51 -16.87 -8.42
C LYS A 32 -4.82 -17.30 -9.72
N ASP A 33 -5.50 -18.09 -10.54
CA ASP A 33 -4.97 -18.58 -11.82
C ASP A 33 -4.83 -17.44 -12.83
N ALA A 34 -5.87 -16.60 -12.97
CA ALA A 34 -5.87 -15.43 -13.84
C ALA A 34 -4.79 -14.41 -13.45
N VAL A 35 -4.56 -14.20 -12.15
CA VAL A 35 -3.51 -13.32 -11.62
C VAL A 35 -2.12 -13.92 -11.82
N LYS A 36 -1.95 -15.24 -11.63
CA LYS A 36 -0.69 -15.94 -11.91
C LYS A 36 -0.32 -15.98 -13.38
N ALA A 37 -1.31 -15.96 -14.27
CA ALA A 37 -1.11 -15.90 -15.71
C ALA A 37 -0.69 -14.51 -16.21
N LYS A 38 -0.67 -13.49 -15.34
CA LYS A 38 -0.12 -12.17 -15.67
C LYS A 38 1.40 -12.14 -15.47
N ASP A 39 2.06 -11.29 -16.25
CA ASP A 39 3.51 -11.05 -16.17
C ASP A 39 3.91 -10.53 -14.77
N ASP A 40 3.10 -9.63 -14.20
CA ASP A 40 3.27 -9.10 -12.85
C ASP A 40 2.02 -9.31 -11.98
N PRO A 41 1.91 -10.47 -11.32
CA PRO A 41 0.85 -10.76 -10.35
C PRO A 41 0.68 -9.70 -9.24
N PRO A 42 1.75 -9.20 -8.58
CA PRO A 42 1.60 -8.27 -7.48
C PRO A 42 1.16 -6.87 -7.94
N GLU A 43 1.67 -6.37 -9.07
CA GLU A 43 1.25 -5.08 -9.62
C GLU A 43 -0.18 -5.15 -10.13
N PHE A 44 -0.60 -6.26 -10.75
CA PHE A 44 -2.01 -6.44 -11.16
C PHE A 44 -2.96 -6.36 -9.95
N CYS A 45 -2.65 -7.09 -8.87
CA CYS A 45 -3.43 -7.04 -7.63
C CYS A 45 -3.49 -5.61 -7.08
N ARG A 46 -2.36 -4.91 -7.06
CA ARG A 46 -2.27 -3.54 -6.59
C ARG A 46 -3.10 -2.57 -7.42
N GLN A 47 -3.00 -2.63 -8.75
CA GLN A 47 -3.76 -1.78 -9.66
C GLN A 47 -5.26 -2.05 -9.56
N ALA A 48 -5.66 -3.32 -9.47
CA ALA A 48 -7.06 -3.70 -9.30
C ALA A 48 -7.64 -3.13 -7.99
N ILE A 49 -6.88 -3.24 -6.89
CA ILE A 49 -7.28 -2.67 -5.59
C ILE A 49 -7.30 -1.14 -5.67
N GLN A 50 -6.28 -0.50 -6.25
CA GLN A 50 -6.24 0.97 -6.39
C GLN A 50 -7.42 1.50 -7.21
N LYS A 51 -7.76 0.83 -8.32
CA LYS A 51 -8.90 1.21 -9.16
C LYS A 51 -10.23 1.02 -8.44
N ALA A 52 -10.40 -0.08 -7.72
CA ALA A 52 -11.62 -0.32 -6.93
C ALA A 52 -11.78 0.68 -5.77
N LEU A 53 -10.68 1.13 -5.16
CA LEU A 53 -10.69 2.19 -4.14
C LEU A 53 -10.97 3.56 -4.73
N ASP A 54 -10.45 3.85 -5.93
CA ASP A 54 -10.69 5.11 -6.65
C ASP A 54 -12.15 5.24 -7.13
N GLU A 55 -12.73 4.16 -7.67
CA GLU A 55 -14.16 4.11 -8.05
C GLU A 55 -15.13 4.16 -6.84
N GLY A 56 -14.62 3.91 -5.62
CA GLY A 56 -15.42 3.90 -4.39
C GLY A 56 -15.57 5.26 -3.70
N VAL A 57 -15.08 6.34 -4.33
CA VAL A 57 -15.17 7.76 -3.88
C VAL A 57 -15.99 8.57 -4.87
#